data_AF-A0A1A5NYW5-F1
#
_entry.id   AF-A0A1A5NYW5-F1
#
_cell.length_a   1.000
_cell.length_b   1.000
_cell.length_c   1.000
_cell.angle_alpha   90.00
_cell.angle_beta   90.00
_cell.angle_gamma   90.00
#
_symmetry.space_group_name_H-M   'P 1'
#
loop_
_entity.id
_entity.type
_entity.pdbx_description
1 polymer ?
#
loop_
_entity_poly.entity_id
_entity_poly.type
_entity_poly.pdbx_seq_one_letter_code
_entity_poly.pdbx_strand_id
1 'polypeptide(L)'
;MSAFQFLIEVLESGAVQGLGLDARPEDWEARLGSGYIDDVRKGRMRRDYGLVELSFFKKGEIWQCFEVSLQVHRLAKDIPDVVPSSLIEEYGELESRVRFSDLQVNATAEGLQVAQIGDRGRHLHSRFSVMESRAIVHVLEADSGDILRRGDIWSVSLARDFTARAAPIS
;
A
#
# COMPACT_ATOMS: atom_id res chain seq x y z
N MET A 1 2.34 13.38 13.01
CA MET A 1 3.04 12.71 11.91
C MET A 1 2.09 12.76 10.70
N SER A 2 2.36 12.16 9.55
CA SER A 2 1.55 12.36 8.34
C SER A 2 1.38 11.08 7.49
N ALA A 3 0.42 11.11 6.56
CA ALA A 3 0.28 10.09 5.50
C ALA A 3 1.58 9.96 4.70
N PHE A 4 2.23 11.09 4.46
CA PHE A 4 3.53 11.14 3.80
C PHE A 4 4.59 10.33 4.56
N GLN A 5 4.74 10.55 5.86
CA GLN A 5 5.70 9.84 6.70
C GLN A 5 5.40 8.35 6.77
N PHE A 6 4.12 8.00 6.96
CA PHE A 6 3.67 6.61 6.93
C PHE A 6 4.07 5.90 5.63
N LEU A 7 3.88 6.53 4.48
CA LEU A 7 4.25 5.94 3.19
C LEU A 7 5.77 5.79 3.04
N ILE A 8 6.57 6.75 3.49
CA ILE A 8 8.04 6.64 3.47
C ILE A 8 8.50 5.46 4.32
N GLU A 9 8.01 5.32 5.55
CA GLU A 9 8.38 4.21 6.43
C GLU A 9 8.01 2.83 5.84
N VAL A 10 6.88 2.74 5.13
CA VAL A 10 6.49 1.52 4.42
C VAL A 10 7.43 1.23 3.24
N LEU A 11 7.85 2.26 2.50
CA LEU A 11 8.80 2.12 1.39
C LEU A 11 10.22 1.79 1.84
N GLU A 12 10.60 2.17 3.06
CA GLU A 12 11.89 1.81 3.66
C GLU A 12 11.86 0.38 4.22
N SER A 13 10.82 0.05 5.00
CA SER A 13 10.77 -1.20 5.76
C SER A 13 10.18 -2.38 4.99
N GLY A 14 9.34 -2.11 3.97
CA GLY A 14 8.52 -3.15 3.35
C GLY A 14 7.48 -3.74 4.33
N ALA A 15 7.02 -2.95 5.29
CA ALA A 15 6.10 -3.35 6.34
C ALA A 15 5.19 -2.20 6.79
N VAL A 16 4.04 -2.54 7.36
CA VAL A 16 3.12 -1.61 8.03
C VAL A 16 3.19 -1.88 9.52
N GLN A 17 3.63 -0.90 10.32
CA GLN A 17 3.89 -1.06 11.76
C GLN A 17 4.71 -2.32 12.11
N GLY A 18 5.70 -2.64 11.26
CA GLY A 18 6.58 -3.81 11.41
C GLY A 18 6.02 -5.15 10.90
N LEU A 19 4.78 -5.17 10.39
CA LEU A 19 4.19 -6.36 9.76
C LEU A 19 4.29 -6.28 8.24
N GLY A 20 4.86 -7.31 7.63
CA GLY A 20 5.03 -7.40 6.19
C GLY A 20 4.35 -8.62 5.60
N LEU A 21 4.91 -9.07 4.48
CA LEU A 21 4.58 -10.37 3.90
C LEU A 21 4.83 -11.50 4.92
N ASP A 22 4.17 -12.64 4.71
CA ASP A 22 4.24 -13.84 5.57
C ASP A 22 3.59 -13.72 6.96
N ALA A 23 3.32 -12.51 7.46
CA ALA A 23 2.55 -12.31 8.68
C ALA A 23 1.15 -12.94 8.59
N ARG A 24 0.63 -13.39 9.73
CA ARG A 24 -0.63 -14.12 9.81
C ARG A 24 -1.79 -13.18 10.13
N PRO A 25 -3.05 -13.58 9.84
CA PRO A 25 -4.20 -12.74 10.13
C PRO A 25 -4.27 -12.27 11.59
N GLU A 26 -3.91 -13.13 12.55
CA GLU A 26 -3.88 -12.79 13.98
C GLU A 26 -2.85 -11.71 14.33
N ASP A 27 -1.70 -11.69 13.66
CA ASP A 27 -0.67 -10.67 13.88
C ASP A 27 -1.18 -9.29 13.42
N TRP A 28 -1.84 -9.27 12.25
CA TRP A 28 -2.45 -8.06 11.69
C TRP A 28 -3.59 -7.54 12.55
N GLU A 29 -4.44 -8.42 13.07
CA GLU A 29 -5.52 -8.03 14.00
C GLU A 29 -4.98 -7.49 15.31
N ALA A 30 -3.95 -8.11 15.88
CA ALA A 30 -3.33 -7.62 17.11
C ALA A 30 -2.71 -6.23 16.94
N ARG A 31 -2.30 -5.86 15.71
CA ARG A 31 -1.65 -4.58 15.42
C ARG A 31 -2.59 -3.49 14.94
N LEU A 32 -3.53 -3.81 14.06
CA LEU A 32 -4.46 -2.87 13.42
C LEU A 32 -5.85 -2.86 14.07
N GLY A 33 -6.11 -3.78 14.99
CA GLY A 33 -7.40 -3.97 15.65
C GLY A 33 -8.33 -4.93 14.90
N SER A 34 -9.58 -5.00 15.34
CA SER A 34 -10.60 -5.92 14.81
C SER A 34 -11.55 -5.27 13.78
N GLY A 35 -11.28 -4.03 13.36
CA GLY A 35 -12.12 -3.24 12.44
C GLY A 35 -11.97 -3.61 10.96
N TYR A 36 -11.96 -4.89 10.63
CA TYR A 36 -11.73 -5.38 9.26
C TYR A 36 -12.92 -6.16 8.69
N ILE A 37 -12.93 -6.30 7.37
CA ILE A 37 -13.86 -7.17 6.63
C ILE A 37 -13.06 -8.26 5.90
N ASP A 38 -13.40 -9.53 6.14
CA ASP A 38 -12.83 -10.67 5.44
C ASP A 38 -13.72 -11.14 4.27
N ASP A 39 -13.14 -11.27 3.08
CA ASP A 39 -13.71 -11.99 1.93
C ASP A 39 -12.87 -13.25 1.66
N VAL A 40 -13.38 -14.40 2.10
CA VAL A 40 -12.70 -15.70 2.01
C VAL A 40 -13.26 -16.52 0.84
N ARG A 41 -12.39 -16.90 -0.11
CA ARG A 41 -12.76 -17.72 -1.26
C ARG A 41 -11.66 -18.70 -1.64
N LYS A 42 -11.98 -20.01 -1.67
CA LYS A 42 -11.12 -21.08 -2.21
C LYS A 42 -9.66 -21.02 -1.73
N GLY A 43 -9.46 -20.94 -0.41
CA GLY A 43 -8.12 -20.89 0.19
C GLY A 43 -7.38 -19.56 -0.03
N ARG A 44 -8.10 -18.51 -0.41
CA ARG A 44 -7.64 -17.12 -0.40
C ARG A 44 -8.53 -16.29 0.51
N MET A 45 -7.96 -15.25 1.09
CA MET A 45 -8.69 -14.30 1.91
C MET A 45 -8.19 -12.89 1.60
N ARG A 46 -9.12 -11.96 1.35
CA ARG A 46 -8.84 -10.53 1.35
C ARG A 46 -9.36 -9.97 2.67
N ARG A 47 -8.50 -9.34 3.46
CA ARG A 47 -8.87 -8.62 4.68
C ARG A 47 -8.72 -7.13 4.43
N ASP A 48 -9.80 -6.38 4.60
CA ASP A 48 -9.86 -4.95 4.31
C ASP A 48 -10.07 -4.15 5.60
N TYR A 49 -9.08 -3.34 5.97
CA TYR A 49 -9.11 -2.39 7.10
C TYR A 49 -9.39 -0.94 6.65
N GLY A 50 -9.92 -0.74 5.43
CA GLY A 50 -10.06 0.59 4.83
C GLY A 50 -8.79 0.98 4.09
N LEU A 51 -7.83 1.60 4.78
CA LEU A 51 -6.57 2.07 4.18
C LEU A 51 -5.63 0.90 3.88
N VAL A 52 -5.62 -0.12 4.73
CA VAL A 52 -4.74 -1.29 4.58
C VAL A 52 -5.57 -2.48 4.11
N GLU A 53 -5.26 -3.00 2.93
CA GLU A 53 -5.83 -4.24 2.42
C GLU A 53 -4.76 -5.33 2.38
N LEU A 54 -5.10 -6.52 2.85
CA LEU A 54 -4.21 -7.66 2.95
C LEU A 54 -4.77 -8.82 2.15
N SER A 55 -3.91 -9.53 1.42
CA SER A 55 -4.29 -10.80 0.79
C SER A 55 -3.49 -11.95 1.38
N PHE A 56 -4.22 -13.01 1.73
CA PHE A 56 -3.69 -14.23 2.29
C PHE A 56 -3.99 -15.43 1.39
N PHE A 57 -3.09 -16.41 1.42
CA PHE A 57 -3.36 -17.75 0.90
C PHE A 57 -3.24 -18.77 2.02
N LYS A 58 -4.00 -19.86 1.91
CA LYS A 58 -3.97 -20.97 2.85
C LYS A 58 -2.95 -22.02 2.37
N LYS A 59 -2.01 -22.39 3.23
CA LYS A 59 -1.08 -23.52 3.05
C LYS A 59 -1.34 -24.55 4.14
N GLY A 60 -2.12 -25.58 3.81
CA GLY A 60 -2.66 -26.50 4.81
C GLY A 60 -3.66 -25.77 5.71
N GLU A 61 -3.38 -25.72 7.01
CA GLU A 61 -4.20 -25.00 8.00
C GLU A 61 -3.71 -23.58 8.30
N ILE A 62 -2.60 -23.14 7.70
CA ILE A 62 -1.97 -21.86 8.01
C ILE A 62 -2.28 -20.83 6.92
N TRP A 63 -2.73 -19.64 7.33
CA TRP A 63 -2.85 -18.47 6.46
C TRP A 63 -1.53 -17.69 6.44
N GLN A 64 -1.12 -17.24 5.25
CA GLN A 64 0.08 -16.42 5.09
C GLN A 64 -0.21 -15.23 4.19
N CYS A 65 0.20 -14.03 4.62
CA CYS A 65 0.09 -12.82 3.81
C CYS A 65 1.02 -12.93 2.59
N PHE A 66 0.51 -12.65 1.40
CA PHE A 66 1.30 -12.59 0.17
C PHE A 66 1.24 -11.24 -0.53
N GLU A 67 0.33 -10.37 -0.13
CA GLU A 67 0.21 -9.01 -0.64
C GLU A 67 -0.35 -8.09 0.44
N VAL A 68 0.27 -6.92 0.56
CA VAL A 68 -0.21 -5.78 1.35
C VAL A 68 -0.45 -4.64 0.37
N SER A 69 -1.57 -3.92 0.50
CA SER A 69 -1.94 -2.84 -0.40
C SER A 69 -2.53 -1.67 0.37
N LEU A 70 -1.85 -0.53 0.32
CA LEU A 70 -2.28 0.73 0.88
C LEU A 70 -3.19 1.44 -0.12
N GLN A 71 -4.45 1.60 0.22
CA GLN A 71 -5.49 2.22 -0.60
C GLN A 71 -5.50 3.75 -0.40
N VAL A 72 -4.38 4.41 -0.70
CA VAL A 72 -4.15 5.86 -0.42
C VAL A 72 -5.27 6.75 -0.99
N HIS A 73 -5.79 6.43 -2.16
CA HIS A 73 -6.91 7.14 -2.77
C HIS A 73 -8.20 7.16 -1.94
N ARG A 74 -8.35 6.27 -0.94
CA ARG A 74 -9.49 6.28 -0.02
C ARG A 74 -9.39 7.37 1.05
N LEU A 75 -8.20 7.92 1.33
CA LEU A 75 -8.02 9.08 2.23
C LEU A 75 -8.70 10.34 1.68
N ALA A 76 -8.83 10.44 0.35
CA ALA A 76 -9.53 11.52 -0.32
C ALA A 76 -11.06 11.37 -0.27
N LYS A 77 -11.57 10.21 0.15
CA LYS A 77 -13.00 9.94 0.25
C LYS A 77 -13.34 10.06 1.74
N ASP A 78 -14.36 10.84 2.08
CA ASP A 78 -14.85 10.99 3.46
C ASP A 78 -15.55 9.71 3.96
N ILE A 79 -14.80 8.59 3.94
CA ILE A 79 -15.24 7.27 4.37
C ILE A 79 -14.95 7.19 5.87
N PRO A 80 -15.98 6.97 6.71
CA PRO A 80 -15.78 6.76 8.14
C PRO A 80 -14.85 5.58 8.41
N ASP A 81 -13.99 5.71 9.41
CA ASP A 81 -13.09 4.66 9.90
C ASP A 81 -12.18 4.05 8.81
N VAL A 82 -11.89 4.82 7.75
CA VAL A 82 -11.02 4.36 6.66
C VAL A 82 -9.58 4.14 7.12
N VAL A 83 -9.13 4.84 8.17
CA VAL A 83 -7.79 4.68 8.73
C VAL A 83 -7.91 3.88 10.04
N PRO A 84 -7.22 2.73 10.18
CA PRO A 84 -7.11 2.02 11.46
C PRO A 84 -6.69 2.96 12.58
N SER A 85 -7.36 2.86 13.75
CA SER A 85 -7.08 3.72 14.90
C SER A 85 -5.61 3.68 15.33
N SER A 86 -4.95 2.52 15.22
CA SER A 86 -3.52 2.38 15.54
C SER A 86 -2.63 3.24 14.65
N LEU A 87 -3.00 3.46 13.39
CA LEU A 87 -2.28 4.36 12.49
C LEU A 87 -2.57 5.83 12.81
N ILE A 88 -3.79 6.16 13.25
CA ILE A 88 -4.10 7.52 13.72
C ILE A 88 -3.35 7.83 15.02
N GLU A 89 -3.21 6.87 15.93
CA GLU A 89 -2.48 7.05 17.19
C GLU A 89 -0.98 7.29 16.95
N GLU A 90 -0.39 6.57 16.00
CA GLU A 90 1.04 6.69 15.67
C GLU A 90 1.30 7.91 14.77
N TYR A 91 0.53 8.05 13.69
CA TYR A 91 0.81 9.04 12.66
C TYR A 91 -0.02 10.31 12.81
N GLY A 92 -1.12 10.33 13.56
CA GLY A 92 -2.06 11.45 13.59
C GLY A 92 -3.03 11.44 12.39
N GLU A 93 -3.69 12.57 12.15
CA GLU A 93 -4.56 12.72 10.99
C GLU A 93 -3.76 12.63 9.68
N LEU A 94 -4.16 11.70 8.81
CA LEU A 94 -3.51 11.47 7.53
C LEU A 94 -4.08 12.44 6.48
N GLU A 95 -3.21 13.10 5.72
CA GLU A 95 -3.63 13.99 4.65
C GLU A 95 -4.41 13.24 3.57
N SER A 96 -5.42 13.91 3.01
CA SER A 96 -6.32 13.33 2.02
C SER A 96 -5.62 12.93 0.72
N ARG A 97 -4.43 13.49 0.44
CA ARG A 97 -3.66 13.27 -0.80
C ARG A 97 -2.17 13.34 -0.51
N VAL A 98 -1.40 12.51 -1.23
CA VAL A 98 0.06 12.54 -1.22
C VAL A 98 0.58 12.64 -2.65
N ARG A 99 1.45 13.63 -2.91
CA ARG A 99 2.09 13.81 -4.22
C ARG A 99 3.24 12.82 -4.38
N PHE A 100 3.30 12.16 -5.52
CA PHE A 100 4.40 11.24 -5.81
C PHE A 100 5.75 11.96 -5.93
N SER A 101 5.79 13.19 -6.46
CA SER A 101 7.04 13.96 -6.59
C SER A 101 7.74 14.15 -5.25
N ASP A 102 6.96 14.47 -4.21
CA ASP A 102 7.50 14.78 -2.89
C ASP A 102 8.01 13.47 -2.25
N LEU A 103 7.26 12.38 -2.44
CA LEU A 103 7.64 11.07 -1.93
C LEU A 103 8.90 10.55 -2.64
N GLN A 104 9.00 10.73 -3.95
CA GLN A 104 10.16 10.32 -4.73
C GLN A 104 11.43 11.07 -4.30
N VAL A 105 11.34 12.39 -4.08
CA VAL A 105 12.48 13.20 -3.62
C VAL A 105 12.98 12.72 -2.26
N ASN A 106 12.08 12.48 -1.31
CA ASN A 106 12.47 12.04 0.03
C ASN A 106 12.97 10.59 0.03
N ALA A 107 12.28 9.66 -0.64
CA ALA A 107 12.73 8.29 -0.77
C ALA A 107 14.14 8.20 -1.36
N THR A 108 14.44 9.02 -2.38
CA THR A 108 15.77 9.06 -3.00
C THR A 108 16.81 9.68 -2.06
N ALA A 109 16.43 10.69 -1.26
CA ALA A 109 17.31 11.28 -0.26
C ALA A 109 17.71 10.27 0.85
N GLU A 110 16.80 9.35 1.19
CA GLU A 110 17.04 8.22 2.09
C GLU A 110 17.74 7.03 1.41
N GLY A 111 18.12 7.17 0.14
CA GLY A 111 18.89 6.18 -0.61
C GLY A 111 18.07 5.08 -1.27
N LEU A 112 16.74 5.16 -1.27
CA LEU A 112 15.87 4.19 -1.94
C LEU A 112 15.89 4.36 -3.46
N GLN A 113 15.93 3.24 -4.18
CA GLN A 113 15.88 3.24 -5.64
C GLN A 113 14.45 3.20 -6.16
N VAL A 114 13.95 4.36 -6.58
CA VAL A 114 12.62 4.50 -7.19
C VAL A 114 12.74 4.47 -8.71
N ALA A 115 12.31 3.37 -9.35
CA ALA A 115 12.41 3.19 -10.80
C ALA A 115 11.03 3.01 -11.44
N GLN A 116 10.79 3.69 -12.57
CA GLN A 116 9.56 3.47 -13.34
C GLN A 116 9.57 2.08 -13.99
N ILE A 117 8.45 1.37 -13.93
CA ILE A 117 8.28 0.01 -14.47
C ILE A 117 7.14 -0.03 -15.49
N GLY A 118 7.12 -1.09 -16.31
CA GLY A 118 6.14 -1.28 -17.37
C GLY A 118 4.70 -1.33 -16.87
N ASP A 119 3.80 -0.76 -17.66
CA ASP A 119 2.36 -0.92 -17.44
C ASP A 119 1.94 -2.35 -17.81
N ARG A 120 1.17 -3.00 -16.94
CA ARG A 120 0.63 -4.35 -17.16
C ARG A 120 -0.77 -4.35 -17.78
N GLY A 121 -1.36 -3.18 -18.00
CA GLY A 121 -2.60 -3.02 -18.73
C GLY A 121 -3.53 -1.98 -18.08
N ARG A 122 -3.92 -1.00 -18.91
CA ARG A 122 -4.72 0.21 -18.69
C ARG A 122 -3.92 1.39 -18.11
N HIS A 123 -3.74 2.38 -18.99
CA HIS A 123 -3.10 3.71 -18.86
C HIS A 123 -3.69 4.65 -17.78
N LEU A 124 -4.21 4.13 -16.68
CA LEU A 124 -4.76 4.97 -15.61
C LEU A 124 -3.67 5.35 -14.60
N HIS A 125 -2.60 4.55 -14.50
CA HIS A 125 -1.55 4.74 -13.50
C HIS A 125 -0.16 4.48 -14.07
N SER A 126 0.76 5.40 -13.79
CA SER A 126 2.20 5.15 -13.86
C SER A 126 2.59 4.28 -12.67
N ARG A 127 3.58 3.40 -12.86
CA ARG A 127 4.02 2.43 -11.86
C ARG A 127 5.49 2.62 -11.55
N PHE A 128 5.84 2.63 -10.27
CA PHE A 128 7.21 2.78 -9.81
C PHE A 128 7.54 1.71 -8.79
N SER A 129 8.67 1.01 -8.99
CA SER A 129 9.16 0.02 -8.04
C SER A 129 10.16 0.62 -7.06
N VAL A 130 10.13 0.13 -5.82
CA VAL A 130 11.18 0.30 -4.81
C VAL A 130 11.67 -1.09 -4.44
N MET A 131 12.88 -1.45 -4.86
CA MET A 131 13.36 -2.84 -4.80
C MET A 131 13.62 -3.29 -3.35
N GLU A 132 14.11 -2.37 -2.53
CA GLU A 132 14.50 -2.57 -1.13
C GLU A 132 13.32 -3.09 -0.30
N SER A 133 12.13 -2.53 -0.50
CA SER A 133 10.89 -2.92 0.17
C SER A 133 9.99 -3.84 -0.66
N ARG A 134 10.36 -4.14 -1.92
CA ARG A 134 9.48 -4.84 -2.89
C ARG A 134 8.16 -4.12 -3.10
N ALA A 135 8.18 -2.79 -2.99
CA ALA A 135 7.00 -1.96 -3.13
C ALA A 135 6.77 -1.53 -4.57
N ILE A 136 5.50 -1.37 -4.93
CA ILE A 136 5.07 -0.78 -6.18
C ILE A 136 4.11 0.36 -5.88
N VAL A 137 4.51 1.57 -6.25
CA VAL A 137 3.70 2.79 -6.14
C VAL A 137 2.93 2.98 -7.44
N HIS A 138 1.61 3.11 -7.33
CA HIS A 138 0.72 3.46 -8.44
C HIS A 138 0.37 4.94 -8.36
N VAL A 139 0.64 5.68 -9.43
CA VAL A 139 0.50 7.14 -9.50
C VAL A 139 -0.49 7.50 -10.59
N LEU A 140 -1.45 8.38 -10.29
CA LEU A 140 -2.45 8.79 -11.26
C LEU A 140 -1.85 9.51 -12.47
N GLU A 141 -2.20 9.08 -13.69
CA GLU A 141 -1.80 9.75 -14.94
C GLU A 141 -2.79 10.83 -15.38
N ALA A 142 -4.01 10.82 -14.83
CA ALA A 142 -5.06 11.79 -15.08
C ALA A 142 -5.80 12.11 -13.77
N ASP A 143 -6.50 13.23 -13.75
CA ASP A 143 -7.38 13.58 -12.63
C ASP A 143 -8.48 12.52 -12.46
N SER A 144 -8.87 12.26 -11.22
CA SER A 144 -9.86 11.23 -10.88
C SER A 144 -10.90 11.80 -9.92
N GLY A 145 -12.10 12.03 -10.44
CA GLY A 145 -13.15 12.75 -9.71
C GLY A 145 -12.74 14.17 -9.33
N ASP A 146 -13.39 14.72 -8.30
CA ASP A 146 -13.21 16.13 -7.93
C ASP A 146 -12.03 16.38 -6.99
N ILE A 147 -11.45 15.33 -6.40
CA ILE A 147 -10.46 15.46 -5.31
C ILE A 147 -9.06 15.03 -5.74
N LEU A 148 -8.91 13.87 -6.36
CA LEU A 148 -7.59 13.35 -6.76
C LEU A 148 -7.13 13.99 -8.07
N ARG A 149 -5.83 14.24 -8.17
CA ARG A 149 -5.20 14.89 -9.32
C ARG A 149 -4.12 14.00 -9.92
N ARG A 150 -3.79 14.25 -11.18
CA ARG A 150 -2.61 13.69 -11.83
C ARG A 150 -1.37 13.91 -10.95
N GLY A 151 -0.58 12.87 -10.77
CA GLY A 151 0.63 12.86 -9.94
C GLY A 151 0.39 12.51 -8.47
N ASP A 152 -0.86 12.33 -8.04
CA ASP A 152 -1.16 11.82 -6.70
C ASP A 152 -0.95 10.31 -6.64
N ILE A 153 -0.53 9.83 -5.47
CA ILE A 153 -0.41 8.40 -5.19
C ILE A 153 -1.81 7.81 -5.04
N TRP A 154 -2.10 6.80 -5.86
CA TRP A 154 -3.35 6.06 -5.82
C TRP A 154 -3.29 4.91 -4.80
N SER A 155 -2.21 4.14 -4.85
CA SER A 155 -1.94 3.04 -3.95
C SER A 155 -0.47 2.68 -3.89
N VAL A 156 -0.07 2.00 -2.83
CA VAL A 156 1.24 1.36 -2.69
C VAL A 156 1.01 -0.10 -2.39
N SER A 157 1.68 -1.03 -3.08
CA SER A 157 1.56 -2.45 -2.79
C SER A 157 2.90 -3.13 -2.56
N LEU A 158 2.93 -4.02 -1.59
CA LEU A 158 4.02 -4.95 -1.30
C LEU A 158 3.56 -6.33 -1.75
N ALA A 159 4.34 -7.01 -2.58
CA ALA A 159 3.90 -8.29 -3.15
C ALA A 159 5.00 -9.33 -3.16
N ARG A 160 4.66 -10.58 -2.82
CA ARG A 160 5.60 -11.70 -2.87
C ARG A 160 6.12 -11.97 -4.29
N ASP A 161 5.29 -11.76 -5.30
CA ASP A 161 5.62 -11.88 -6.72
C ASP A 161 6.14 -10.56 -7.34
N PHE A 162 6.71 -9.67 -6.52
CA PHE A 162 7.24 -8.36 -6.92
C PHE A 162 8.05 -8.40 -8.22
N THR A 163 9.02 -9.31 -8.36
CA THR A 163 9.89 -9.38 -9.54
C THR A 163 9.11 -9.59 -10.83
N ALA A 164 8.02 -10.38 -10.79
CA ALA A 164 7.15 -10.50 -11.95
C ALA A 164 6.49 -9.14 -12.23
N ARG A 165 5.94 -8.50 -11.19
CA ARG A 165 5.20 -7.23 -11.28
C ARG A 165 6.05 -6.03 -11.68
N ALA A 166 7.36 -6.06 -11.41
CA ALA A 166 8.31 -4.97 -11.60
C ALA A 166 9.11 -5.05 -12.91
N ALA A 167 8.54 -5.66 -13.96
CA ALA A 167 9.18 -5.69 -15.28
C ALA A 167 9.46 -4.25 -15.79
N PRO A 168 10.67 -3.93 -16.27
CA PRO A 168 10.98 -2.61 -16.81
C PRO A 168 10.11 -2.23 -18.01
N ILE A 169 10.08 -0.93 -18.33
CA ILE A 169 9.53 -0.45 -19.60
C ILE A 169 10.46 -0.95 -20.72
N SER A 170 9.88 -1.65 -21.71
CA SER A 170 10.57 -2.09 -22.94
C SER A 170 10.73 -0.97 -23.95
#